data_AF-A0A913YZT7-F1
#
_entry.id   AF-A0A913YZT7-F1
#
_cell.length_a   1.000
_cell.length_b   1.000
_cell.length_c   1.000
_cell.angle_alpha   90.00
_cell.angle_beta   90.00
_cell.angle_gamma   90.00
#
_symmetry.space_group_name_H-M   'P 1'
#
loop_
_entity.id
_entity.type
_entity.pdbx_description
1 polymer ?
#
loop_
_entity_poly.entity_id
_entity_poly.type
_entity_poly.pdbx_seq_one_letter_code
_entity_poly.pdbx_strand_id
1 'polypeptide(L)'
;MHRRINALQNMDCTQEDRARIEDILKLDYTSSDESEYSEDEDGTLVLMGYKTKKLPWEKNSLTRVKKSLDVEYMESLPVRSRRGLLPRRVHSVPSSRQIPLNAPSWAARVEVTHSTPRD
;
A
#
# COMPACT_ATOMS: atom_id res chain seq x y z
N MET A 1 -1.57 3.18 6.05
CA MET A 1 -0.38 2.94 6.89
C MET A 1 -0.74 2.27 8.22
N HIS A 2 -1.47 2.93 9.12
CA HIS A 2 -1.81 2.41 10.47
C HIS A 2 -2.34 0.96 10.53
N ARG A 3 -3.21 0.56 9.59
CA ARG A 3 -3.73 -0.82 9.54
C ARG A 3 -2.64 -1.89 9.38
N ARG A 4 -1.68 -1.65 8.49
CA ARG A 4 -0.58 -2.59 8.22
C ARG A 4 0.42 -2.66 9.37
N ILE A 5 0.62 -1.55 10.09
CA ILE A 5 1.43 -1.52 11.31
C ILE A 5 0.77 -2.39 12.39
N ASN A 6 -0.54 -2.24 12.61
CA ASN A 6 -1.27 -3.08 13.55
C ASN A 6 -1.26 -4.56 13.14
N ALA A 7 -1.39 -4.85 11.84
CA ALA A 7 -1.30 -6.22 11.33
C ALA A 7 0.07 -6.85 11.62
N LEU A 8 1.15 -6.10 11.40
CA LEU A 8 2.50 -6.59 11.61
C LEU A 8 2.80 -6.95 13.08
N GLN A 9 2.13 -6.29 14.03
CA GLN A 9 2.22 -6.63 15.45
C GLN A 9 1.59 -8.00 15.76
N ASN A 10 0.54 -8.37 15.02
CA ASN A 10 -0.19 -9.62 15.22
C ASN A 10 0.32 -10.77 14.34
N MET A 11 1.08 -10.47 13.29
CA MET A 11 1.60 -11.47 12.35
C MET A 11 2.72 -12.30 12.99
N ASP A 12 2.64 -13.62 12.84
CA ASP A 12 3.70 -14.56 13.21
C ASP A 12 4.84 -14.51 12.19
N CYS A 13 5.80 -13.61 12.40
CA CYS A 13 7.01 -13.50 11.58
C CYS A 13 8.28 -13.41 12.44
N THR A 14 9.42 -13.76 11.87
CA THR A 14 10.72 -13.62 12.55
C THR A 14 11.00 -12.15 12.86
N GLN A 15 11.85 -11.89 13.86
CA GLN A 15 12.25 -10.52 14.21
C GLN A 15 12.95 -9.81 13.03
N GLU A 16 13.73 -10.55 12.24
CA GLU A 16 14.40 -10.04 11.05
C GLU A 16 13.44 -9.68 9.92
N ASP A 17 12.40 -10.49 9.70
CA ASP A 17 11.36 -10.20 8.72
C ASP A 17 10.52 -8.98 9.17
N ARG A 18 10.20 -8.91 10.47
CA ARG A 18 9.48 -7.77 11.04
C ARG A 18 10.23 -6.47 10.82
N ALA A 19 11.51 -6.41 11.18
CA ALA A 19 12.33 -5.22 11.00
C ALA A 19 12.43 -4.81 9.51
N ARG A 20 12.58 -5.79 8.60
CA ARG A 20 12.57 -5.54 7.15
C ARG A 20 11.25 -4.95 6.66
N ILE A 21 10.12 -5.41 7.21
CA ILE A 21 8.79 -4.92 6.85
C ILE A 21 8.52 -3.55 7.49
N GLU A 22 8.95 -3.29 8.72
CA GLU A 22 8.79 -1.97 9.35
C GLU A 22 9.48 -0.87 8.57
N ASP A 23 10.68 -1.13 8.04
CA ASP A 23 11.45 -0.15 7.28
C ASP A 23 10.72 0.31 5.99
N ILE A 24 9.96 -0.59 5.37
CA ILE A 24 9.16 -0.30 4.15
C ILE A 24 7.71 0.10 4.46
N LEU A 25 7.26 0.10 5.72
CA LEU A 25 5.92 0.61 6.06
C LEU A 25 5.90 2.14 6.20
N LYS A 26 6.98 2.82 5.79
CA LYS A 26 7.08 4.28 5.71
C LYS A 26 6.22 4.86 4.58
N LEU A 27 5.89 6.15 4.70
CA LEU A 27 5.00 6.87 3.78
C LEU A 27 5.41 6.66 2.32
N ASP A 28 6.69 6.73 2.00
CA ASP A 28 7.21 6.67 0.63
C ASP A 28 6.95 5.33 -0.08
N TYR A 29 6.85 4.24 0.69
CA TYR A 29 6.55 2.90 0.19
C TYR A 29 5.07 2.56 0.27
N THR A 30 4.25 3.42 0.88
CA THR A 30 2.80 3.22 0.96
C THR A 30 2.08 4.05 -0.10
N SER A 31 1.22 3.38 -0.86
CA SER A 31 0.36 3.98 -1.86
C SER A 31 -0.51 5.09 -1.26
N SER A 32 -0.67 6.19 -1.99
CA SER A 32 -1.63 7.23 -1.63
C SER A 32 -3.05 6.72 -1.81
N ASP A 33 -3.87 6.92 -0.78
CA ASP A 33 -5.30 6.68 -0.84
C ASP A 33 -6.02 7.98 -1.17
N GLU A 34 -6.84 7.95 -2.21
CA GLU A 34 -7.74 9.04 -2.57
C GLU A 34 -9.16 8.65 -2.19
N SER A 35 -9.88 9.58 -1.58
CA SER A 35 -11.28 9.38 -1.19
C SER A 35 -12.16 9.30 -2.44
N GLU A 36 -13.01 8.28 -2.52
CA GLU A 36 -14.02 8.14 -3.56
C GLU A 36 -15.38 8.58 -3.00
N TYR A 37 -15.92 9.67 -3.54
CA TYR A 37 -17.23 10.21 -3.16
C TYR A 37 -18.26 9.95 -4.25
N SER A 38 -19.53 9.83 -3.84
CA SER A 38 -20.70 9.91 -4.71
C SER A 38 -21.69 10.92 -4.17
N GLU A 39 -22.49 11.52 -5.03
CA GLU A 39 -23.64 12.35 -4.62
C GLU A 39 -24.84 11.44 -4.32
N ASP A 40 -25.52 11.69 -3.20
CA ASP A 40 -26.83 11.09 -2.93
C ASP A 40 -27.97 11.89 -3.58
N GLU A 41 -29.22 11.47 -3.37
CA GLU A 41 -30.40 12.09 -3.97
C GLU A 41 -30.59 13.56 -3.56
N ASP A 42 -30.02 13.96 -2.41
CA ASP A 42 -30.07 15.31 -1.88
C ASP A 42 -28.86 16.17 -2.32
N GLY A 43 -27.96 15.61 -3.15
CA GLY A 43 -26.72 16.26 -3.60
C GLY A 43 -25.62 16.30 -2.54
N THR A 44 -25.74 15.52 -1.47
CA THR A 44 -24.70 15.41 -0.43
C THR A 44 -23.62 14.42 -0.86
N LEU A 45 -22.36 14.81 -0.69
CA LEU A 45 -21.22 13.94 -0.99
C LEU A 45 -21.05 12.88 0.10
N VAL A 46 -21.31 11.63 -0.26
CA VAL A 46 -21.13 10.45 0.58
C VAL A 46 -19.82 9.75 0.22
N LEU A 47 -19.01 9.42 1.23
CA LEU A 47 -17.78 8.67 1.05
C LEU A 47 -18.08 7.19 0.79
N MET A 48 -17.84 6.74 -0.44
CA MET A 48 -18.13 5.37 -0.88
C MET A 48 -16.95 4.42 -0.71
N GLY A 49 -15.73 4.94 -0.65
CA GLY A 49 -14.54 4.10 -0.68
C GLY A 49 -13.24 4.88 -0.72
N TYR A 50 -12.17 4.12 -0.91
CA TYR A 50 -10.85 4.67 -1.20
C TYR A 50 -10.29 4.07 -2.47
N LYS A 51 -9.65 4.91 -3.29
CA LYS A 51 -8.86 4.50 -4.44
C LYS A 51 -7.38 4.55 -4.09
N THR A 52 -6.72 3.43 -4.22
CA THR A 52 -5.31 3.27 -3.91
C THR A 52 -4.48 3.34 -5.20
N LYS A 53 -3.57 4.31 -5.30
CA LYS A 53 -2.66 4.46 -6.45
C LYS A 53 -1.51 3.46 -6.39
N LYS A 54 -1.27 2.72 -7.48
CA LYS A 54 -0.11 1.82 -7.59
C LYS A 54 1.18 2.60 -7.72
N LEU A 55 2.25 2.14 -7.07
CA LEU A 55 3.60 2.68 -7.25
C LEU A 55 4.25 1.98 -8.47
N PRO A 56 4.62 2.70 -9.55
CA PRO A 56 5.18 2.05 -10.75
C PRO A 56 6.48 1.28 -10.49
N TRP A 57 7.31 1.81 -9.59
CA TRP A 57 8.60 1.22 -9.21
C TRP A 57 8.45 0.05 -8.23
N GLU A 58 7.26 -0.28 -7.75
CA GLU A 58 7.06 -1.34 -6.78
C GLU A 58 7.29 -2.74 -7.40
N LYS A 59 8.03 -3.60 -6.67
CA LYS A 59 8.17 -5.01 -7.03
C LYS A 59 7.01 -5.86 -6.50
N ASN A 60 6.76 -6.96 -7.17
CA ASN A 60 5.71 -7.91 -6.79
C ASN A 60 5.88 -8.47 -5.37
N SER A 61 7.12 -8.63 -4.91
CA SER A 61 7.48 -8.99 -3.53
C SER A 61 6.92 -8.00 -2.52
N LEU A 62 7.14 -6.69 -2.71
CA LEU A 62 6.58 -5.65 -1.86
C LEU A 62 5.04 -5.66 -1.88
N THR A 63 4.45 -5.83 -3.08
CA THR A 63 2.99 -5.93 -3.22
C THR A 63 2.42 -7.14 -2.48
N ARG A 64 3.11 -8.28 -2.51
CA ARG A 64 2.70 -9.49 -1.78
C ARG A 64 2.74 -9.26 -0.27
N VAL A 65 3.80 -8.66 0.25
CA VAL A 65 3.92 -8.32 1.68
C VAL A 65 2.77 -7.39 2.10
N LYS A 66 2.54 -6.30 1.36
CA LYS A 66 1.44 -5.38 1.65
C LYS A 66 0.07 -6.06 1.66
N LYS A 67 -0.18 -6.95 0.68
CA LYS A 67 -1.43 -7.72 0.62
C LYS A 67 -1.57 -8.67 1.80
N SER A 68 -0.50 -9.36 2.20
CA SER A 68 -0.51 -10.24 3.36
C SER A 68 -0.88 -9.48 4.63
N LEU A 69 -0.29 -8.29 4.84
CA LEU A 69 -0.62 -7.43 5.97
C LEU A 69 -2.06 -6.91 5.92
N ASP A 70 -2.58 -6.61 4.72
CA ASP A 70 -3.97 -6.20 4.58
C ASP A 70 -4.93 -7.36 4.90
N VAL A 71 -4.60 -8.60 4.53
CA VAL A 71 -5.38 -9.80 4.87
C VAL A 71 -5.35 -10.05 6.37
N GLU A 72 -4.16 -10.08 6.97
CA GLU A 72 -3.97 -10.29 8.41
C GLU A 72 -4.74 -9.25 9.23
N TYR A 73 -4.69 -7.98 8.81
CA TYR A 73 -5.48 -6.93 9.44
C TYR A 73 -6.98 -7.26 9.39
N MET A 74 -7.50 -7.62 8.21
CA MET A 74 -8.92 -7.94 8.04
C MET A 74 -9.34 -9.13 8.91
N GLU A 75 -8.50 -10.17 8.99
CA GLU A 75 -8.77 -11.37 9.78
C GLU A 75 -8.72 -11.11 11.29
N SER A 76 -7.82 -10.24 11.75
CA SER A 76 -7.72 -9.80 13.14
C SER A 76 -8.94 -9.00 13.62
N LEU A 77 -9.73 -8.44 12.70
CA LEU A 77 -10.88 -7.61 13.04
C LEU A 77 -12.14 -8.42 13.36
N PRO A 78 -12.90 -8.02 14.40
CA PRO A 78 -14.24 -8.55 14.64
C PRO A 78 -15.13 -8.42 13.40
N VAL A 79 -16.04 -9.39 13.20
CA VAL A 79 -16.95 -9.43 12.03
C VAL A 79 -17.75 -8.13 11.87
N ARG A 80 -18.20 -7.54 12.99
CA ARG A 80 -18.93 -6.25 12.98
C ARG A 80 -18.05 -5.11 12.45
N SER A 81 -16.80 -5.04 12.89
CA SER A 81 -15.85 -4.02 12.44
C SER A 81 -15.51 -4.18 10.97
N ARG A 82 -15.37 -5.41 10.47
CA ARG A 82 -15.14 -5.68 9.04
C ARG A 82 -16.27 -5.17 8.14
N ARG A 83 -17.53 -5.31 8.57
CA ARG A 83 -18.70 -4.85 7.79
C ARG A 83 -18.75 -3.32 7.63
N GLY A 84 -18.19 -2.58 8.59
CA GLY A 84 -18.12 -1.12 8.53
C GLY A 84 -16.94 -0.57 7.73
N LEU A 85 -16.08 -1.43 7.17
CA LEU A 85 -14.94 -0.96 6.38
C LEU A 85 -15.37 -0.59 4.96
N LEU A 86 -15.02 0.63 4.58
CA LEU A 86 -15.19 1.10 3.21
C LEU A 86 -14.27 0.33 2.24
N PRO A 87 -14.77 -0.02 1.04
CA PRO A 87 -14.02 -0.76 0.05
C PRO A 87 -12.81 0.03 -0.44
N ARG A 88 -11.76 -0.72 -0.85
CA ARG A 88 -10.52 -0.17 -1.38
C ARG A 88 -10.29 -0.71 -2.78
N ARG A 89 -10.25 0.17 -3.77
CA ARG A 89 -10.12 -0.18 -5.19
C ARG A 89 -8.81 0.37 -5.73
N VAL A 90 -8.29 -0.26 -6.78
CA VAL A 90 -7.11 0.26 -7.48
C VAL A 90 -7.52 1.49 -8.26
N HIS A 91 -6.80 2.60 -8.06
CA HIS A 91 -6.97 3.79 -8.87
C HIS A 91 -6.48 3.52 -10.32
N SER A 92 -7.14 4.11 -11.32
CA SER A 92 -6.77 3.94 -12.74
C SER A 92 -5.40 4.56 -13.06
N VAL A 93 -5.14 5.73 -12.48
CA VAL A 93 -3.86 6.45 -12.59
C VAL A 93 -2.87 5.96 -11.53
N PRO A 94 -1.61 5.67 -11.88
CA PRO A 94 -0.57 5.33 -10.92
C PRO A 94 -0.14 6.53 -10.06
N SER A 95 0.62 6.25 -9.00
CA SER A 95 1.20 7.26 -8.12
C SER A 95 2.39 7.95 -8.80
N SER A 96 2.53 9.26 -8.60
CA SER A 96 3.67 10.07 -9.05
C SER A 96 4.87 10.04 -8.07
N ARG A 97 4.74 9.30 -6.96
CA ARG A 97 5.79 9.18 -5.94
C ARG A 97 7.04 8.52 -6.54
N GLN A 98 8.18 9.16 -6.32
CA GLN A 98 9.48 8.66 -6.74
C GLN A 98 9.90 7.44 -5.91
N ILE A 99 10.82 6.66 -6.48
CA ILE A 99 11.49 5.58 -5.74
C ILE A 99 12.30 6.18 -4.58
N PRO A 100 12.23 5.63 -3.37
CA PRO A 100 13.06 6.10 -2.26
C PRO A 100 14.56 5.88 -2.52
N LEU A 101 15.41 6.81 -2.08
CA LEU A 101 16.86 6.81 -2.37
C LEU A 101 17.56 5.50 -1.97
N ASN A 102 17.18 4.94 -0.82
CA ASN A 102 17.76 3.70 -0.29
C ASN A 102 16.79 2.53 -0.40
N ALA A 103 16.04 2.46 -1.50
CA ALA A 103 15.07 1.40 -1.69
C ALA A 103 15.73 0.02 -1.78
N PRO A 104 15.36 -0.93 -0.89
CA PRO A 104 15.99 -2.23 -0.92
C PRO A 104 15.62 -2.93 -2.24
N SER A 105 16.58 -3.65 -2.80
CA SER A 105 16.47 -4.27 -4.14
C SER A 105 15.31 -5.26 -4.25
N TRP A 106 14.84 -5.81 -3.13
CA TRP A 106 13.67 -6.69 -3.11
C TRP A 106 12.35 -5.91 -3.17
N ALA A 107 12.30 -4.64 -2.76
CA ALA A 107 11.07 -3.87 -2.63
C ALA A 107 10.76 -3.00 -3.85
N ALA A 108 11.80 -2.46 -4.48
CA ALA A 108 11.68 -1.56 -5.62
C ALA A 108 12.46 -2.04 -6.85
N ARG A 109 11.95 -1.67 -8.01
CA ARG A 109 12.64 -1.76 -9.30
C ARG A 109 13.60 -0.59 -9.34
N VAL A 110 14.89 -0.84 -9.13
CA VAL A 110 15.90 0.16 -9.48
C VAL A 110 15.77 0.36 -10.98
N GLU A 111 15.39 1.56 -11.41
CA GLU A 111 15.50 1.89 -12.82
C GLU A 111 16.99 1.82 -13.14
N VAL A 112 17.38 0.76 -13.86
CA VAL A 112 18.65 0.76 -14.56
C VAL A 112 18.46 1.79 -15.66
N THR A 113 18.81 3.03 -15.37
CA THR A 113 19.11 3.99 -16.42
C THR A 113 20.27 3.39 -17.19
N HIS A 114 19.96 2.67 -18.26
CA HIS A 114 20.92 2.33 -19.28
C HIS A 114 21.35 3.65 -19.92
N SER A 115 22.28 4.33 -19.26
CA SER A 115 23.12 5.36 -19.84
C SER A 115 23.95 4.67 -20.91
N THR A 116 23.37 4.47 -22.10
CA THR A 116 24.15 4.09 -23.29
C THR A 116 25.05 5.29 -23.59
N PRO A 117 26.38 5.20 -23.42
CA PRO A 117 27.25 6.20 -24.01
C PRO A 117 27.14 5.99 -25.52
N ARG A 118 26.69 7.01 -26.23
CA ARG A 118 26.80 7.05 -27.68
C ARG A 118 28.23 7.52 -27.95
N ASP A 119 29.06 6.60 -28.43
CA ASP A 119 30.39 6.89 -29.01
C ASP A 119 30.28 7.87 -30.19
#